data_AF-A0A817N0S2-F1
#
_entry.id   AF-A0A817N0S2-F1
#
_cell.length_a   1.000
_cell.length_b   1.000
_cell.length_c   1.000
_cell.angle_alpha   90.00
_cell.angle_beta   90.00
_cell.angle_gamma   90.00
#
_symmetry.space_group_name_H-M   'P 1'
#
loop_
_entity.id
_entity.type
_entity.pdbx_description
1 polymer ?
#
loop_
_entity_poly.entity_id
_entity_poly.type
_entity_poly.pdbx_seq_one_letter_code
_entity_poly.pdbx_strand_id
1 'polypeptide(L)' 'MYTRLLPSPHPHIARCIGNIGLVHEANRNLDRALEYFFQEFEMEEQCLPPDHPNLSMHLDWIITMYREKGEWERILRFFR' A
#
# COMPACT_ATOMS: atom_id res chain seq x y z
N MET A 1 2.72 17.83 6.61
CA MET A 1 3.21 19.06 5.94
C MET A 1 4.05 18.79 4.67
N TYR A 2 4.32 17.55 4.24
CA TYR A 2 5.13 17.27 3.03
C TYR A 2 4.37 17.33 1.69
N THR A 3 3.04 17.24 1.70
CA THR A 3 2.22 17.14 0.46
C THR A 3 2.15 18.43 -0.37
N ARG A 4 2.65 19.56 0.14
CA ARG A 4 2.57 20.87 -0.54
C ARG A 4 3.83 21.27 -1.30
N LEU A 5 4.93 20.53 -1.16
CA LEU A 5 6.25 20.90 -1.70
C LEU A 5 6.74 19.97 -2.82
N LEU A 6 6.13 18.81 -2.99
CA LEU A 6 6.56 17.80 -3.94
C LEU A 6 5.46 17.63 -5.01
N PRO A 7 5.80 17.68 -6.31
CA PRO A 7 4.87 17.30 -7.37
C PRO A 7 4.39 15.87 -7.12
N SER A 8 3.08 15.64 -7.21
CA SER A 8 2.55 14.28 -7.26
C SER A 8 2.77 13.72 -8.66
N PRO A 9 3.27 12.49 -8.82
CA PRO A 9 3.59 11.51 -7.78
C PRO A 9 5.03 11.66 -7.22
N HIS A 10 5.21 11.41 -5.92
CA HIS A 10 6.53 11.44 -5.26
C HIS A 10 6.64 10.34 -4.19
N PRO A 11 7.76 9.57 -4.12
CA PRO A 11 7.93 8.45 -3.18
C PRO A 11 7.68 8.82 -1.70
N HIS A 12 8.15 9.98 -1.26
CA HIS A 12 7.86 10.47 0.11
C HIS A 12 6.37 10.68 0.41
N ILE A 13 5.57 11.09 -0.58
CA ILE A 13 4.12 11.22 -0.41
C ILE A 13 3.51 9.82 -0.31
N ALA A 14 3.93 8.87 -1.16
CA ALA A 14 3.48 7.49 -1.10
C ALA A 14 3.72 6.89 0.30
N ARG A 15 4.93 6.99 0.84
CA ARG A 15 5.25 6.52 2.20
C ARG A 15 4.37 7.15 3.29
N CYS A 16 3.94 8.41 3.12
CA CYS A 16 3.02 9.03 4.07
C CYS A 16 1.63 8.38 4.01
N ILE A 17 1.17 7.98 2.83
CA ILE A 17 -0.09 7.26 2.61
C ILE A 17 -0.01 5.87 3.25
N GLY A 18 1.09 5.15 3.08
CA GLY A 18 1.32 3.86 3.74
C GLY A 18 1.25 3.92 5.26
N ASN A 19 1.84 4.96 5.84
CA ASN A 19 1.76 5.19 7.28
C ASN A 19 0.31 5.44 7.76
N ILE A 20 -0.56 6.00 6.91
CA ILE A 20 -1.99 6.12 7.24
C ILE A 20 -2.66 4.74 7.20
N GLY A 21 -2.33 3.91 6.21
CA GLY A 21 -2.77 2.52 6.12
C GLY A 21 -2.44 1.72 7.39
N LEU A 22 -1.19 1.84 7.85
CA LEU A 22 -0.69 1.29 9.12
C LEU A 22 -1.51 1.71 10.35
N VAL A 23 -1.89 2.98 10.43
CA VAL A 23 -2.74 3.47 11.52
C VAL A 23 -4.14 2.84 11.47
N HIS A 24 -4.68 2.62 10.27
CA HIS A 24 -5.96 1.94 10.11
C HIS A 24 -5.89 0.44 10.44
N GLU A 25 -4.81 -0.23 10.06
CA GLU A 25 -4.52 -1.62 10.44
C GLU A 25 -4.48 -1.78 11.96
N ALA A 26 -3.71 -0.91 12.65
CA ALA A 26 -3.61 -0.94 14.11
C ALA A 26 -4.97 -0.73 14.79
N ASN A 27 -5.88 0.01 14.15
CA ASN A 27 -7.26 0.22 14.58
C ASN A 27 -8.25 -0.86 14.10
N ARG A 28 -7.76 -1.97 13.50
CA ARG A 28 -8.55 -3.08 12.94
C ARG A 28 -9.52 -2.66 11.82
N ASN A 29 -9.29 -1.51 11.21
CA ASN A 29 -10.04 -1.01 10.07
C ASN A 29 -9.41 -1.49 8.76
N LEU A 30 -9.44 -2.81 8.53
CA LEU A 30 -8.69 -3.46 7.45
C LEU A 30 -9.10 -3.00 6.04
N ASP A 31 -10.37 -2.62 5.83
CA ASP A 31 -10.82 -2.04 4.55
C ASP A 31 -10.14 -0.73 4.23
N ARG A 32 -10.05 0.18 5.22
CA ARG A 32 -9.34 1.45 5.06
C ARG A 32 -7.84 1.23 4.91
N ALA A 33 -7.27 0.28 5.66
CA ALA A 33 -5.85 -0.06 5.52
C ALA A 33 -5.52 -0.50 4.09
N LEU A 34 -6.33 -1.39 3.51
CA LEU A 34 -6.21 -1.83 2.11
C LEU A 34 -6.33 -0.66 1.13
N GLU A 35 -7.32 0.22 1.28
CA GLU A 35 -7.45 1.42 0.42
C GLU A 35 -6.14 2.23 0.37
N TYR A 36 -5.54 2.49 1.54
CA TYR A 36 -4.31 3.26 1.63
C TYR A 36 -3.08 2.51 1.11
N PHE A 37 -2.95 1.20 1.36
CA PHE A 37 -1.84 0.42 0.80
C PHE A 37 -1.90 0.32 -0.73
N PHE A 38 -3.10 0.23 -1.32
CA PHE A 38 -3.23 0.29 -2.79
C PHE A 38 -2.89 1.68 -3.35
N GLN A 39 -3.33 2.76 -2.70
CA GLN A 39 -2.98 4.12 -3.11
C GLN A 39 -1.48 4.39 -3.03
N GLU A 40 -0.82 3.88 -2.00
CA GLU A 40 0.63 3.94 -1.87
C GLU A 40 1.32 3.19 -3.00
N PHE A 41 0.90 1.94 -3.27
CA PHE A 41 1.44 1.12 -4.36
C PHE A 41 1.32 1.80 -5.72
N GLU A 42 0.14 2.34 -6.05
CA GLU A 42 -0.09 3.05 -7.33
C GLU A 42 0.82 4.27 -7.47
N MET A 43 1.06 5.02 -6.38
CA MET A 43 2.01 6.15 -6.42
C MET A 43 3.45 5.69 -6.57
N GLU A 44 3.85 4.64 -5.87
CA GLU A 44 5.21 4.09 -5.99
C GLU A 44 5.47 3.51 -7.37
N GLU A 45 4.50 2.80 -7.97
CA GLU A 45 4.60 2.25 -9.34
C GLU A 45 4.83 3.36 -10.38
N GLN A 46 4.26 4.55 -10.17
CA GLN A 46 4.51 5.71 -11.03
C GLN A 46 5.88 6.37 -10.81
N CYS A 47 6.49 6.17 -9.65
CA CYS A 47 7.74 6.84 -9.27
C CYS A 47 8.99 5.95 -9.37
N LEU A 48 8.82 4.63 -9.31
CA LEU A 48 9.89 3.67 -9.10
C LEU A 48 10.00 2.70 -10.29
N PRO A 49 11.19 2.19 -10.59
CA PRO A 49 11.35 1.11 -11.55
C PRO A 49 10.55 -0.14 -11.10
N PRO A 50 10.07 -0.97 -12.05
CA PRO A 50 9.26 -2.17 -11.73
C PRO A 50 9.93 -3.17 -10.77
N ASP A 51 11.26 -3.25 -10.77
CA ASP A 51 12.03 -4.16 -9.91
C ASP A 51 12.41 -3.53 -8.55
N HIS A 52 11.82 -2.39 -8.20
CA HIS A 52 12.14 -1.71 -6.96
C HIS A 52 11.59 -2.50 -5.75
N PRO A 53 12.42 -2.79 -4.72
CA PRO A 53 12.04 -3.66 -3.61
C PRO A 53 10.83 -3.15 -2.81
N ASN A 54 10.58 -1.84 -2.79
CA ASN A 54 9.37 -1.30 -2.17
C ASN A 54 8.08 -1.85 -2.80
N LEU A 55 8.02 -2.00 -4.14
CA LEU A 55 6.82 -2.52 -4.80
C LEU A 55 6.49 -3.94 -4.32
N SER A 56 7.51 -4.76 -4.07
CA SER A 56 7.32 -6.11 -3.50
C SER A 56 6.87 -6.08 -2.05
N MET A 57 7.44 -5.19 -1.22
CA MET A 57 7.03 -5.07 0.18
C MET A 57 5.53 -4.77 0.27
N HIS A 58 5.02 -3.83 -0.50
CA HIS A 58 3.61 -3.40 -0.46
C HIS A 58 2.61 -4.51 -0.79
N LEU A 59 2.98 -5.41 -1.69
CA LEU A 59 2.20 -6.61 -1.97
C LEU A 59 2.09 -7.51 -0.73
N ASP A 60 3.16 -7.66 0.06
CA ASP A 60 3.13 -8.41 1.31
C ASP A 60 2.18 -7.78 2.35
N TRP A 61 2.13 -6.45 2.42
CA TRP A 61 1.17 -5.73 3.29
C TRP A 61 -0.27 -6.01 2.84
N ILE A 62 -0.57 -5.88 1.56
CA ILE A 62 -1.90 -6.13 0.98
C ILE A 62 -2.33 -7.59 1.21
N ILE A 63 -1.44 -8.55 0.97
CA ILE A 63 -1.70 -9.97 1.22
C ILE A 63 -1.97 -10.22 2.71
N THR A 64 -1.18 -9.63 3.60
CA THR A 64 -1.37 -9.74 5.06
C THR A 64 -2.74 -9.24 5.46
N MET A 65 -3.19 -8.09 4.94
CA MET A 65 -4.53 -7.56 5.22
C MET A 65 -5.63 -8.50 4.73
N TYR A 66 -5.50 -9.09 3.55
CA TYR A 66 -6.45 -10.08 3.06
C TYR A 66 -6.46 -11.36 3.90
N ARG A 67 -5.31 -11.78 4.44
CA ARG A 67 -5.23 -12.93 5.37
C ARG A 67 -5.98 -12.64 6.65
N GLU A 68 -5.82 -11.45 7.23
CA GLU A 68 -6.54 -11.05 8.43
C GLU A 68 -8.05 -10.96 8.21
N LYS A 69 -8.49 -10.59 7.00
CA LYS A 69 -9.90 -10.60 6.60
C LYS A 69 -10.43 -12.00 6.24
N GLY A 70 -9.56 -13.00 6.07
CA GLY A 70 -9.95 -14.34 5.60
C GLY A 70 -10.34 -14.40 4.11
N GLU A 71 -9.96 -13.41 3.32
CA GLU A 71 -10.31 -13.29 1.90
C GLU A 71 -9.29 -13.99 0.98
N TRP A 72 -9.12 -15.30 1.16
CA TRP A 72 -8.12 -16.12 0.46
C TRP A 72 -8.24 -16.09 -1.07
N GLU A 73 -9.45 -15.98 -1.60
CA GLU A 73 -9.72 -15.85 -3.04
C GLU A 73 -9.10 -14.59 -3.66
N ARG A 74 -8.91 -13.52 -2.88
CA ARG A 74 -8.24 -12.32 -3.35
C ARG A 74 -6.73 -12.49 -3.35
N ILE A 75 -6.17 -13.17 -2.36
CA ILE A 75 -4.74 -13.49 -2.28
C ILE A 75 -4.32 -14.33 -3.48
N LEU A 76 -5.09 -15.36 -3.83
CA LEU A 76 -4.78 -16.23 -4.98
C LEU A 76 -4.69 -15.48 -6.31
N ARG A 77 -5.38 -14.34 -6.45
CA ARG A 77 -5.27 -13.49 -7.65
C ARG A 77 -3.93 -12.75 -7.76
N PHE A 78 -3.21 -12.55 -6.66
CA PHE A 78 -1.87 -11.95 -6.69
C PHE A 78 -0.80 -12.94 -7.15
N PHE A 79 -1.05 -14.24 -7.07
CA PHE A 79 -0.11 -15.31 -7.41
C PHE A 79 -0.43 -16.02 -8.74
N ARG A 80 -1.43 -15.53 -9.48
CA ARG A 80 -1.94 -16.15 -10.71
C ARG A 80 -1.70 -15.25 -11.91
#